data_AF-A0A7N2LAW5-F1
#
_entry.id   AF-A0A7N2LAW5-F1
#
_cell.length_a   1.000
_cell.length_b   1.000
_cell.length_c   1.000
_cell.angle_alpha   90.00
_cell.angle_beta   90.00
_cell.angle_gamma   90.00
#
_symmetry.space_group_name_H-M   'P 1'
#
loop_
_entity.id
_entity.type
_entity.pdbx_description
1 polymer ?
#
loop_
_entity_poly.entity_id
_entity_poly.type
_entity_poly.pdbx_seq_one_letter_code
_entity_poly.pdbx_strand_id
1 'polypeptide(L)'
;MQQGPFMVQITCPQCHGEREIVLYICKSCKGRRVVLGTKSVKHNIMPGVDNDETIKVSRSGGADSDGNQPSGDLYIVIKVCEDPVFQREGDDIHVDAVLSITQMNSRKSPVMLSLTPPQSPVSN
;
A
#
# COMPACT_ATOMS: atom_id res chain seq x y z
N MET A 1 8.54 -31.33 -54.01
CA MET A 1 8.27 -30.61 -52.75
C MET A 1 7.25 -29.52 -53.06
N GLN A 2 5.98 -29.75 -52.76
CA GLN A 2 4.90 -28.80 -53.07
C GLN A 2 4.67 -27.94 -51.83
N GLN A 3 5.07 -26.66 -51.90
CA GLN A 3 4.77 -25.68 -50.87
C GLN A 3 3.31 -25.24 -51.08
N GLY A 4 2.43 -25.61 -50.15
CA GLY A 4 1.02 -25.21 -50.18
C GLY A 4 0.85 -23.70 -49.93
N PRO A 5 -0.27 -23.11 -50.35
CA PRO A 5 -0.51 -21.67 -50.17
C PRO A 5 -0.60 -21.33 -48.69
N PHE A 6 0.24 -20.41 -48.23
CA PHE A 6 0.16 -19.86 -46.87
C PHE A 6 -0.85 -18.71 -46.85
N MET A 7 -1.78 -18.78 -45.90
CA MET A 7 -2.76 -17.72 -45.64
C MET A 7 -2.22 -16.83 -44.53
N VAL A 8 -2.00 -15.54 -44.82
CA VAL A 8 -1.57 -14.55 -43.83
C VAL A 8 -2.79 -13.82 -43.31
N GLN A 9 -3.04 -13.91 -42.00
CA GLN A 9 -4.07 -13.13 -41.34
C GLN A 9 -3.51 -11.74 -41.01
N ILE A 10 -4.17 -10.70 -41.53
CA ILE A 10 -3.85 -9.30 -41.25
C ILE A 10 -5.00 -8.71 -40.42
N THR A 11 -4.67 -7.91 -39.40
CA THR A 11 -5.66 -7.20 -38.61
C THR A 11 -6.43 -6.21 -39.50
N CYS A 12 -7.75 -6.11 -39.31
CA CYS A 12 -8.59 -5.21 -40.11
C CYS A 12 -8.02 -3.78 -40.05
N PRO A 13 -7.69 -3.14 -41.20
CA PRO A 13 -7.07 -1.81 -41.21
C PRO A 13 -8.01 -0.70 -40.75
N GLN A 14 -9.32 -0.99 -40.66
CA GLN A 14 -10.35 -0.01 -40.32
C GLN A 14 -10.70 0.00 -38.82
N CYS A 15 -10.66 -1.16 -38.15
CA CYS A 15 -10.95 -1.28 -36.71
C CYS A 15 -9.76 -1.77 -35.88
N HIS A 16 -8.64 -2.13 -36.51
CA HIS A 16 -7.43 -2.67 -35.86
C HIS A 16 -7.68 -3.84 -34.89
N GLY A 17 -8.78 -4.57 -35.06
CA GLY A 17 -9.16 -5.67 -34.17
C GLY A 17 -10.17 -5.30 -33.06
N GLU A 18 -10.60 -4.05 -32.97
CA GLU A 18 -11.59 -3.60 -31.98
C GLU A 18 -13.06 -3.94 -32.33
N ARG A 19 -13.30 -4.56 -33.50
CA ARG A 19 -14.62 -5.00 -34.02
C ARG A 19 -15.64 -3.88 -34.29
N GLU A 20 -15.40 -2.67 -33.80
CA GLU A 20 -16.23 -1.49 -34.01
C GLU A 20 -15.39 -0.29 -34.43
N ILE A 21 -16.03 0.69 -35.08
CA ILE A 21 -15.41 1.94 -35.52
C ILE A 21 -15.87 3.04 -34.56
N VAL A 22 -14.93 3.61 -33.81
CA VAL A 22 -15.22 4.65 -32.83
C VAL A 22 -15.49 5.98 -33.53
N LEU A 23 -16.76 6.38 -33.61
CA LEU A 23 -17.18 7.67 -34.19
C LEU A 23 -16.93 8.86 -33.24
N TYR A 24 -17.04 8.63 -31.93
CA TYR A 24 -16.92 9.66 -30.90
C TYR A 24 -16.00 9.21 -29.78
N ILE A 25 -14.91 9.94 -29.58
CA ILE A 25 -13.93 9.66 -28.53
C ILE A 25 -14.38 10.31 -27.21
N CYS A 26 -14.31 9.56 -26.11
CA CYS A 26 -14.57 10.11 -24.78
C CYS A 26 -13.62 11.28 -24.47
N LYS A 27 -14.17 12.46 -24.14
CA LYS A 27 -13.37 13.67 -23.86
C LYS A 27 -12.48 13.53 -22.63
N SER A 28 -12.93 12.77 -21.63
CA SER A 28 -12.24 12.63 -20.34
C SER A 28 -11.07 11.65 -20.40
N CYS A 29 -11.23 10.47 -21.02
CA CYS A 29 -10.16 9.47 -21.13
C CYS A 29 -9.44 9.46 -22.48
N LYS A 30 -9.96 10.16 -23.49
CA LYS A 30 -9.41 10.23 -24.86
C LYS A 30 -9.15 8.85 -25.47
N GLY A 31 -10.04 7.90 -25.23
CA GLY A 31 -9.93 6.52 -25.71
C GLY A 31 -9.08 5.59 -24.83
N ARG A 32 -8.47 6.09 -23.75
CA ARG A 32 -7.63 5.27 -22.85
C ARG A 32 -8.41 4.42 -21.84
N ARG A 33 -9.75 4.57 -21.79
CA ARG A 33 -10.69 3.88 -20.88
C ARG A 33 -10.47 4.11 -19.37
N VAL A 34 -9.31 4.61 -18.94
CA VAL A 34 -8.98 5.02 -17.57
C VAL A 34 -8.66 6.51 -17.47
N VAL A 35 -8.93 7.09 -16.30
CA VAL A 35 -8.59 8.47 -15.94
C VAL A 35 -7.85 8.50 -14.61
N LEU A 36 -6.90 9.42 -14.47
CA LEU A 36 -6.23 9.63 -13.19
C LEU A 36 -7.21 10.33 -12.23
N GLY A 37 -7.39 9.76 -11.05
CA GLY A 37 -8.26 10.30 -10.01
C GLY A 37 -7.77 9.90 -8.62
N THR A 38 -8.20 10.66 -7.62
CA THR A 38 -7.85 10.40 -6.22
C THR A 38 -8.90 9.48 -5.59
N LYS A 39 -8.47 8.37 -4.98
CA LYS A 39 -9.31 7.46 -4.22
C LYS A 39 -8.84 7.45 -2.76
N SER A 40 -9.75 7.77 -1.83
CA SER A 40 -9.47 7.67 -0.40
C SER A 40 -9.81 6.29 0.11
N VAL A 41 -8.87 5.64 0.79
CA VAL A 41 -9.04 4.33 1.42
C VAL A 41 -8.87 4.51 2.93
N LYS A 42 -9.91 4.18 3.70
CA LYS A 42 -9.82 4.15 5.16
C LYS A 42 -9.32 2.76 5.58
N HIS A 43 -8.21 2.70 6.30
CA HIS A 43 -7.76 1.48 6.93
C HIS A 43 -7.22 1.76 8.33
N ASN A 44 -7.55 0.89 9.27
CA ASN A 44 -7.11 1.04 10.66
C ASN A 44 -5.84 0.21 10.86
N ILE A 45 -4.78 0.85 11.35
CA ILE A 45 -3.55 0.16 11.73
C ILE A 45 -3.72 -0.25 13.18
N MET A 46 -3.74 -1.57 13.41
CA MET A 46 -3.88 -2.10 14.77
C MET A 46 -2.62 -1.81 15.59
N PRO A 47 -2.75 -1.62 16.92
CA PRO A 47 -1.60 -1.49 17.79
C PRO A 47 -0.74 -2.77 17.73
N GLY A 48 0.58 -2.60 17.82
CA GLY A 48 1.52 -3.71 17.84
C GLY A 48 2.04 -4.18 16.47
N VAL A 49 1.57 -3.59 15.37
CA VAL A 49 2.13 -3.87 14.03
C VAL A 49 3.65 -3.64 14.02
N ASP A 50 4.34 -4.56 13.34
CA ASP A 50 5.81 -4.56 13.22
C ASP A 50 6.29 -3.71 12.04
N ASN A 51 7.60 -3.43 12.07
CA ASN A 51 8.25 -2.76 10.95
C ASN A 51 8.28 -3.66 9.72
N ASP A 52 8.10 -3.06 8.53
CA ASP A 52 8.03 -3.73 7.24
C ASP A 52 6.84 -4.71 7.07
N GLU A 53 5.86 -4.67 7.99
CA GLU A 53 4.61 -5.38 7.79
C GLU A 53 3.86 -4.79 6.59
N THR A 54 3.34 -5.68 5.74
CA THR A 54 2.64 -5.30 4.50
C THR A 54 1.16 -5.62 4.61
N ILE A 55 0.33 -4.58 4.52
CA ILE A 55 -1.12 -4.72 4.50
C ILE A 55 -1.64 -4.65 3.07
N LYS A 56 -2.41 -5.66 2.68
CA LYS A 56 -3.07 -5.73 1.38
C LYS A 56 -4.50 -5.19 1.47
N VAL A 57 -4.79 -4.13 0.72
CA VAL A 57 -6.16 -3.64 0.51
C VAL A 57 -6.65 -4.05 -0.87
N SER A 58 -7.54 -5.03 -0.89
CA SER A 58 -8.08 -5.59 -2.12
C SER A 58 -8.83 -4.55 -2.97
N ARG A 59 -8.68 -4.63 -4.29
CA ARG A 59 -9.44 -3.83 -5.27
C ARG A 59 -9.33 -2.31 -5.08
N SER A 60 -8.23 -1.86 -4.49
CA SER A 60 -7.96 -0.45 -4.21
C SER A 60 -6.79 0.14 -5.00
N GLY A 61 -6.21 -0.65 -5.89
CA GLY A 61 -5.19 -0.25 -6.85
C GLY A 61 -5.79 0.27 -8.17
N GLY A 62 -4.96 0.30 -9.21
CA GLY A 62 -5.31 0.84 -10.52
C GLY A 62 -6.49 0.14 -11.18
N ALA A 63 -7.30 0.90 -11.92
CA ALA A 63 -8.35 0.34 -12.76
C ALA A 63 -7.74 -0.33 -14.00
N ASP A 64 -8.36 -1.43 -14.43
CA ASP A 64 -8.01 -2.10 -15.67
C ASP A 64 -8.44 -1.25 -16.88
N SER A 65 -7.51 -1.00 -17.81
CA SER A 65 -7.82 -0.24 -19.02
C SER A 65 -8.83 -0.94 -19.90
N ASP A 66 -8.86 -2.26 -19.94
CA ASP A 66 -9.78 -3.00 -20.79
C ASP A 66 -11.12 -3.32 -20.10
N GLY A 67 -11.23 -3.06 -18.79
CA GLY A 67 -12.43 -3.32 -18.01
C GLY A 67 -12.79 -4.81 -17.86
N ASN A 68 -11.89 -5.71 -18.27
CA ASN A 68 -12.09 -7.16 -18.19
C ASN A 68 -11.75 -7.69 -16.78
N GLN A 69 -10.92 -6.96 -16.03
CA GLN A 69 -10.46 -7.33 -14.71
C GLN A 69 -10.89 -6.32 -13.64
N PRO A 70 -11.13 -6.77 -12.39
CA PRO A 70 -11.33 -5.87 -11.27
C PRO A 70 -10.09 -5.02 -11.05
N SER A 71 -10.26 -3.88 -10.36
CA SER A 71 -9.12 -3.04 -9.95
C SER A 71 -8.06 -3.86 -9.23
N GLY A 72 -6.80 -3.49 -9.43
CA GLY A 72 -5.67 -4.09 -8.73
C GLY A 72 -5.73 -3.86 -7.22
N ASP A 73 -4.73 -4.34 -6.50
CA ASP A 73 -4.64 -4.21 -5.05
C ASP A 73 -3.72 -3.06 -4.64
N LEU A 74 -3.98 -2.48 -3.47
CA LEU A 74 -3.11 -1.49 -2.83
C LEU A 74 -2.30 -2.18 -1.73
N TYR A 75 -0.98 -2.05 -1.80
CA TYR A 75 -0.06 -2.55 -0.78
C TYR A 75 0.43 -1.38 0.08
N ILE A 76 0.22 -1.49 1.38
CA ILE A 76 0.67 -0.51 2.38
C ILE A 76 1.80 -1.17 3.16
N VAL A 77 3.01 -0.62 3.06
CA VAL A 77 4.16 -1.05 3.86
C VAL A 77 4.29 -0.12 5.05
N ILE A 78 4.25 -0.68 6.25
CA ILE A 78 4.35 0.10 7.48
C ILE A 78 5.83 0.26 7.83
N LYS A 79 6.22 1.50 8.09
CA LYS A 79 7.54 1.83 8.62
C LYS A 79 7.37 2.46 9.99
N VAL A 80 7.91 1.81 11.00
CA VAL A 80 7.90 2.32 12.37
C VAL A 80 8.98 3.40 12.48
N CYS A 81 8.60 4.59 12.95
CA CYS A 81 9.56 5.64 13.22
C CYS A 81 10.40 5.29 14.44
N GLU A 82 11.72 5.46 14.34
CA GLU A 82 12.62 5.35 15.47
C GLU A 82 12.32 6.43 16.52
N ASP A 83 12.30 6.04 17.79
CA ASP A 83 12.13 6.95 18.91
C ASP A 83 13.48 7.17 19.61
N PRO A 84 13.84 8.41 20.02
CA PRO A 84 15.13 8.70 20.63
C PRO A 84 15.30 8.12 22.04
N VAL A 85 14.21 7.77 22.72
CA VAL A 85 14.19 7.23 24.09
C VAL A 85 13.91 5.74 24.08
N PHE A 86 13.02 5.27 23.20
CA PHE A 86 12.57 3.89 23.14
C PHE A 86 13.09 3.17 21.91
N GLN A 87 13.79 2.07 22.12
CA GLN A 87 14.18 1.14 21.06
C GLN A 87 13.26 -0.07 21.12
N ARG A 88 12.58 -0.40 20.02
CA ARG A 88 11.73 -1.59 19.93
C ARG A 88 12.52 -2.72 19.28
N GLU A 89 12.60 -3.86 19.96
CA GLU A 89 13.16 -5.11 19.42
C GLU A 89 12.07 -6.19 19.51
N GLY A 90 11.38 -6.43 18.39
CA GLY A 90 10.23 -7.33 18.35
C GLY A 90 9.09 -6.83 19.25
N ASP A 91 8.72 -7.65 20.23
CA ASP A 91 7.66 -7.36 21.21
C ASP A 91 8.18 -6.57 22.42
N ASP A 92 9.50 -6.41 22.55
CA ASP A 92 10.13 -5.76 23.69
C ASP A 92 10.51 -4.29 23.40
N ILE A 93 10.47 -3.48 24.46
CA ILE A 93 10.87 -2.07 24.43
C ILE A 93 12.04 -1.88 25.39
N HIS A 94 13.15 -1.40 24.83
CA HIS A 94 14.38 -1.09 25.52
C HIS A 94 14.50 0.42 25.75
N VAL A 95 15.03 0.78 26.92
CA VAL A 95 15.35 2.16 27.28
C VAL A 95 16.68 2.19 28.02
N ASP A 96 17.55 3.10 27.60
CA ASP A 96 18.82 3.34 28.29
C ASP A 96 18.61 4.30 29.46
N ALA A 97 18.61 3.75 30.68
CA ALA A 97 18.51 4.54 31.90
C ALA A 97 19.90 4.77 32.52
N VAL A 98 20.38 6.02 32.48
CA VAL A 98 21.62 6.41 33.17
C VAL A 98 21.33 6.62 34.66
N LEU A 99 21.87 5.76 35.52
CA LEU A 99 21.69 5.83 36.97
C LEU A 99 22.99 6.27 37.67
N SER A 100 22.84 7.13 38.68
CA SER A 100 23.95 7.47 39.58
C SER A 100 24.15 6.39 40.66
N ILE A 101 25.39 6.28 41.18
CA ILE A 101 25.75 5.33 42.25
C ILE A 101 24.85 5.50 43.48
N THR A 102 24.47 6.73 43.82
CA THR A 102 23.55 7.02 44.94
C THR A 102 22.15 6.47 44.69
N GLN A 103 21.64 6.57 43.44
CA GLN A 103 20.34 5.99 43.07
C GLN A 103 20.39 4.46 43.08
N MET A 104 21.48 3.85 42.60
CA MET A 104 21.65 2.40 42.59
C MET A 104 21.70 1.79 44.00
N ASN A 105 22.34 2.48 44.96
CA ASN A 105 22.40 2.05 46.36
C ASN A 105 21.14 2.41 47.17
N SER A 106 20.24 3.22 46.61
CA SER A 106 18.98 3.54 47.26
C SER A 106 18.01 2.37 47.06
N ARG A 107 17.28 1.96 48.11
CA ARG A 107 16.19 0.94 48.00
C ARG A 107 14.96 1.45 47.20
N LYS A 108 15.09 2.53 46.43
CA LYS A 108 14.01 3.07 45.59
C LYS A 108 14.11 2.46 44.20
N SER A 109 13.01 1.93 43.69
CA SER A 109 12.94 1.51 42.29
C SER A 109 13.02 2.72 41.36
N PRO A 110 13.72 2.61 40.21
CA PRO A 110 13.69 3.64 39.20
C PRO A 110 12.25 3.84 38.69
N VAL A 111 11.88 5.09 38.39
CA VAL A 111 10.60 5.40 37.76
C VAL A 111 10.71 4.99 36.29
N MET A 112 9.93 4.00 35.88
CA MET A 112 9.90 3.52 34.50
C MET A 112 9.12 4.51 33.63
N LEU A 113 9.73 4.96 32.53
CA LEU A 113 9.02 5.68 31.47
C LEU A 113 8.12 4.67 30.73
N SER A 114 6.83 4.95 30.63
CA SER A 114 5.89 4.11 29.89
C SER A 114 5.50 4.76 28.57
N LEU A 115 5.52 3.97 27.49
CA LEU A 115 4.88 4.35 26.24
C LEU A 115 3.37 4.32 26.45
N THR A 116 2.76 5.50 26.58
CA THR A 116 1.30 5.61 26.51
C THR A 116 0.91 5.77 25.05
N PRO A 117 0.10 4.86 24.47
CA PRO A 117 -0.31 5.01 23.09
C PRO A 117 -1.10 6.33 22.93
N PRO A 118 -0.80 7.15 21.91
CA PRO A 118 -1.64 8.29 21.61
C PRO A 118 -3.05 7.76 21.32
N GLN A 119 -4.06 8.27 22.03
CA GLN A 119 -5.44 7.87 21.75
C GLN A 119 -5.75 8.26 20.30
N SER A 120 -5.82 7.27 19.41
CA SER A 120 -6.26 7.49 18.04
C SER A 120 -7.67 8.06 18.09
N PRO A 121 -7.97 9.20 17.46
CA PRO A 121 -9.34 9.64 17.33
C PRO A 121 -10.09 8.55 16.56
N VAL A 122 -11.01 7.88 17.24
CA VAL A 122 -11.90 6.88 16.64
C VAL A 122 -12.66 7.58 15.52
N SER A 123 -12.26 7.35 14.27
CA SER A 123 -12.99 7.86 13.12
C SER A 123 -14.24 7.02 12.95
N ASN A 124 -15.42 7.60 13.19
CA ASN A 124 -16.69 7.08 12.67
C ASN A 124 -16.71 7.05 11.14
#